data_AF-A0A350XF24-F1
#
_entry.id   AF-A0A350XF24-F1
#
_cell.length_a   1.000
_cell.length_b   1.000
_cell.length_c   1.000
_cell.angle_alpha   90.00
_cell.angle_beta   90.00
_cell.angle_gamma   90.00
#
_symmetry.space_group_name_H-M   'P 1'
#
loop_
_entity.id
_entity.type
_entity.pdbx_description
1 polymer ?
#
loop_
_entity_poly.entity_id
_entity_poly.type
_entity_poly.pdbx_seq_one_letter_code
_entity_poly.pdbx_strand_id
1 'polypeptide(L)'
;MDDLIIGDCRLPSVLEQAQIGQCRAVLIVTSKERVNIETALEVRELNRQTRLVVRSAQKNLNQLLAEQLGNYVAFEPTQMPAGALALAALATEALSSFKLDGKWLRVVLHQVQASDRWCNVRLLHELNTHRRLILCHTANSARPAQSFHEWEPDVRVQAGDTLVYIETNESQSQEWAKVTPQNYSSLLAGFKSLNWRNLEQKLAKAWEAIAQEQTRRVTTISSIVLLALLMSGTILFKLNYPERTNLQDALNLTIVLLMGGFDNVFGQLVMPFPIPCWLYLFSIILTAAGTIFVGFFYALLTEKVLAARFELNFISI
;
A
#
# COMPACT_ATOMS: atom_id res chain seq x y z
N MET A 1 6.88 -26.55 -25.28
CA MET A 1 6.55 -26.78 -23.84
C MET A 1 5.56 -27.90 -23.89
N ASP A 2 6.04 -29.13 -23.77
CA ASP A 2 5.34 -30.29 -24.34
C ASP A 2 4.65 -31.16 -23.27
N ASP A 3 4.78 -30.78 -21.99
CA ASP A 3 4.17 -31.49 -20.86
C ASP A 3 3.08 -30.62 -20.21
N LEU A 4 1.82 -30.85 -20.59
CA LEU A 4 0.64 -30.29 -19.94
C LEU A 4 0.04 -31.33 -18.99
N ILE A 5 -0.06 -30.98 -17.71
CA ILE A 5 -0.69 -31.82 -16.68
C ILE A 5 -1.99 -31.14 -16.24
N ILE A 6 -3.09 -31.87 -16.32
CA ILE A 6 -4.42 -31.39 -15.91
C ILE A 6 -4.74 -32.00 -14.56
N GLY A 7 -4.85 -31.16 -13.52
CA GLY A 7 -5.18 -31.60 -12.18
C GLY A 7 -5.21 -30.43 -11.19
N ASP A 8 -5.64 -30.72 -9.96
CA ASP A 8 -5.56 -29.77 -8.86
C ASP A 8 -4.11 -29.72 -8.35
N CYS A 9 -3.47 -28.55 -8.44
CA CYS A 9 -2.09 -28.33 -8.06
C CYS A 9 -1.84 -28.44 -6.54
N ARG A 10 -2.86 -28.70 -5.73
CA ARG A 10 -2.75 -29.00 -4.31
C ARG A 10 -2.57 -30.50 -4.02
N LEU A 11 -2.77 -31.35 -5.02
CA LEU A 11 -2.64 -32.79 -4.85
C LEU A 11 -1.19 -33.22 -5.07
N PRO A 12 -0.56 -33.94 -4.12
CA PRO A 12 0.81 -34.45 -4.27
C PRO A 12 0.99 -35.27 -5.55
N SER A 13 0.02 -36.10 -5.90
CA SER A 13 0.07 -36.94 -7.11
C SER A 13 0.19 -36.14 -8.41
N VAL A 14 -0.41 -34.94 -8.47
CA VAL A 14 -0.32 -34.03 -9.63
C VAL A 14 1.06 -33.36 -9.67
N LEU A 15 1.58 -32.97 -8.51
CA LEU A 15 2.92 -32.36 -8.39
C LEU A 15 4.04 -33.37 -8.69
N GLU A 16 3.86 -34.63 -8.31
CA GLU A 16 4.77 -35.73 -8.66
C GLU A 16 4.78 -36.02 -10.15
N GLN A 17 3.60 -36.03 -10.80
CA GLN A 17 3.51 -36.10 -12.27
C GLN A 17 4.27 -34.94 -12.93
N ALA A 18 4.25 -33.75 -12.31
CA ALA A 18 5.00 -32.58 -12.74
C ALA A 18 6.49 -32.63 -12.37
N GLN A 19 6.97 -33.74 -11.82
CA GLN A 19 8.37 -33.99 -11.47
C GLN A 19 8.94 -32.91 -10.54
N ILE A 20 8.14 -32.44 -9.58
CA ILE A 20 8.49 -31.32 -8.69
C ILE A 20 9.82 -31.50 -7.96
N GLY A 21 10.22 -32.74 -7.67
CA GLY A 21 11.50 -33.09 -7.06
C GLY A 21 12.74 -32.68 -7.88
N GLN A 22 12.59 -32.48 -9.20
CA GLN A 22 13.67 -32.08 -10.10
C GLN A 22 13.59 -30.60 -10.52
N CYS A 23 12.50 -29.92 -10.17
CA CYS A 23 12.31 -28.52 -10.55
C CYS A 23 13.26 -27.58 -9.77
N ARG A 24 13.91 -26.67 -10.50
CA ARG A 24 14.72 -25.60 -9.87
C ARG A 24 13.86 -24.50 -9.26
N ALA A 25 12.72 -24.21 -9.86
CA ALA A 25 11.79 -23.18 -9.42
C ALA A 25 10.37 -23.54 -9.81
N VAL A 26 9.40 -23.06 -9.03
CA VAL A 26 7.97 -23.26 -9.26
C VAL A 26 7.27 -21.91 -9.16
N LEU A 27 6.49 -21.59 -10.20
CA LEU A 27 5.63 -20.41 -10.25
C LEU A 27 4.19 -20.80 -9.95
N ILE A 28 3.62 -20.24 -8.89
CA ILE A 28 2.26 -20.54 -8.44
C ILE A 28 1.40 -19.30 -8.62
N VAL A 29 0.62 -19.27 -9.71
CA VAL A 29 -0.02 -18.04 -10.22
C VAL A 29 -1.53 -18.17 -10.45
N THR A 30 -2.20 -19.05 -9.70
CA THR A 30 -3.66 -19.20 -9.81
C THR A 30 -4.39 -17.93 -9.38
N SER A 31 -5.67 -17.83 -9.73
CA SER A 31 -6.53 -16.70 -9.34
C SER A 31 -6.93 -16.72 -7.86
N LYS A 32 -6.76 -17.85 -7.16
CA LYS A 32 -7.17 -18.01 -5.76
C LYS A 32 -5.93 -18.05 -4.88
N GLU A 33 -5.75 -17.03 -4.05
CA GLU A 33 -4.57 -16.88 -3.19
C GLU A 33 -4.40 -18.06 -2.21
N ARG A 34 -5.51 -18.56 -1.65
CA ARG A 34 -5.51 -19.75 -0.80
C ARG A 34 -4.92 -20.98 -1.50
N VAL A 35 -5.32 -21.21 -2.76
CA VAL A 35 -4.80 -22.32 -3.58
C VAL A 35 -3.29 -22.14 -3.78
N ASN A 36 -2.83 -20.90 -4.01
CA ASN A 36 -1.42 -20.64 -4.20
C ASN A 36 -0.58 -20.97 -2.96
N ILE A 37 -1.09 -20.67 -1.77
CA ILE A 37 -0.43 -20.96 -0.49
C ILE A 37 -0.44 -22.46 -0.21
N GLU A 38 -1.60 -23.12 -0.34
CA GLU A 38 -1.73 -24.58 -0.17
C GLU A 38 -0.73 -25.31 -1.08
N THR A 39 -0.71 -24.98 -2.38
CA THR A 39 0.26 -25.54 -3.32
C THR A 39 1.71 -25.23 -2.94
N ALA A 40 2.02 -24.04 -2.42
CA ALA A 40 3.38 -23.71 -2.01
C ALA A 40 3.88 -24.58 -0.85
N LEU A 41 2.98 -24.91 0.09
CA LEU A 41 3.29 -25.81 1.21
C LEU A 41 3.54 -27.23 0.70
N GLU A 42 2.65 -27.75 -0.15
CA GLU A 42 2.78 -29.08 -0.77
C GLU A 42 4.07 -29.22 -1.59
N VAL A 43 4.38 -28.22 -2.42
CA VAL A 43 5.63 -28.19 -3.19
C VAL A 43 6.85 -28.18 -2.26
N ARG A 44 6.79 -27.44 -1.14
CA ARG A 44 7.92 -27.39 -0.19
C ARG A 44 8.10 -28.72 0.55
N GLU A 45 7.01 -29.42 0.83
CA GLU A 45 7.05 -30.76 1.44
C GLU A 45 7.74 -31.75 0.51
N LEU A 46 7.39 -31.76 -0.78
CA LEU A 46 7.98 -32.64 -1.79
C LEU A 46 9.39 -32.23 -2.21
N ASN A 47 9.70 -30.92 -2.25
CA ASN A 47 11.02 -30.40 -2.62
C ASN A 47 11.46 -29.22 -1.74
N ARG A 48 12.33 -29.54 -0.77
CA ARG A 48 12.88 -28.58 0.21
C ARG A 48 13.80 -27.52 -0.38
N GLN A 49 14.35 -27.71 -1.59
CA GLN A 49 15.33 -26.80 -2.19
C GLN A 49 14.75 -25.90 -3.30
N THR A 50 13.57 -26.24 -3.83
CA THR A 50 12.95 -25.50 -4.93
C THR A 50 12.73 -24.03 -4.60
N ARG A 51 13.02 -23.14 -5.55
CA ARG A 51 12.64 -21.72 -5.44
C ARG A 51 11.13 -21.58 -5.64
N LEU A 52 10.45 -21.02 -4.66
CA LEU A 52 9.01 -20.75 -4.74
C LEU A 52 8.78 -19.29 -5.17
N VAL A 53 8.03 -19.10 -6.25
CA VAL A 53 7.55 -17.78 -6.69
C VAL A 53 6.03 -17.81 -6.67
N VAL A 54 5.44 -17.09 -5.73
CA VAL A 54 4.01 -17.22 -5.43
C VAL A 54 3.27 -15.92 -5.70
N ARG A 55 2.12 -16.00 -6.36
CA ARG A 55 1.21 -14.87 -6.49
C ARG A 55 0.47 -14.63 -5.17
N SER A 56 0.75 -13.51 -4.52
CA SER A 56 0.10 -13.11 -3.26
C SER A 56 0.24 -11.61 -2.98
N ALA A 57 -0.86 -10.99 -2.53
CA ALA A 57 -0.93 -9.60 -2.07
C ALA A 57 -0.73 -9.47 -0.54
N GLN A 58 -0.77 -10.58 0.21
CA GLN A 58 -0.74 -10.58 1.67
C GLN A 58 0.68 -10.44 2.25
N LYS A 59 1.15 -9.19 2.39
CA LYS A 59 2.52 -8.88 2.86
C LYS A 59 2.94 -9.61 4.13
N ASN A 60 2.12 -9.61 5.18
CA ASN A 60 2.49 -10.20 6.47
C ASN A 60 2.55 -11.73 6.41
N LEU A 61 1.61 -12.36 5.71
CA LEU A 61 1.65 -13.80 5.48
C LEU A 61 2.87 -14.17 4.63
N ASN A 62 3.16 -13.40 3.58
CA ASN A 62 4.32 -13.62 2.71
C ASN A 62 5.64 -13.53 3.48
N GLN A 63 5.74 -12.62 4.46
CA GLN A 63 6.92 -12.54 5.32
C GLN A 63 7.07 -13.81 6.19
N LEU A 64 5.99 -14.25 6.84
CA LEU A 64 6.00 -15.48 7.64
C LEU A 64 6.36 -16.69 6.77
N LEU A 65 5.76 -16.81 5.59
CA LEU A 65 6.05 -17.90 4.65
C LEU A 65 7.49 -17.84 4.13
N ALA A 66 8.05 -16.65 3.90
CA ALA A 66 9.45 -16.50 3.51
C ALA A 66 10.41 -17.00 4.59
N GLU A 67 10.12 -16.68 5.86
CA GLU A 67 10.90 -17.13 7.02
C GLU A 67 10.79 -18.64 7.23
N GLN A 68 9.60 -19.23 7.07
CA GLN A 68 9.37 -20.66 7.33
C GLN A 68 9.76 -21.58 6.16
N LEU A 69 9.45 -21.19 4.92
CA LEU A 69 9.68 -22.05 3.76
C LEU A 69 11.09 -21.91 3.20
N GLY A 70 11.77 -20.77 3.40
CA GLY A 70 13.05 -20.46 2.77
C GLY A 70 12.97 -20.41 1.25
N ASN A 71 13.93 -19.75 0.58
CA ASN A 71 13.97 -19.61 -0.89
C ASN A 71 12.59 -19.35 -1.55
N TYR A 72 11.83 -18.45 -0.94
CA TYR A 72 10.45 -18.11 -1.27
C TYR A 72 10.36 -16.63 -1.57
N VAL A 73 9.64 -16.27 -2.62
CA VAL A 73 9.30 -14.89 -2.95
C VAL A 73 7.85 -14.81 -3.36
N ALA A 74 7.16 -13.78 -2.89
CA ALA A 74 5.79 -13.50 -3.28
C ALA A 74 5.72 -12.20 -4.07
N PHE A 75 4.88 -12.20 -5.10
CA PHE A 75 4.62 -11.04 -5.94
C PHE A 75 3.12 -10.85 -6.15
N GLU A 76 2.69 -9.59 -6.19
CA GLU A 76 1.34 -9.25 -6.60
C GLU A 76 1.38 -8.57 -7.98
N PRO A 77 0.88 -9.23 -9.04
CA PRO A 77 0.91 -8.70 -10.40
C PRO A 77 0.28 -7.32 -10.54
N THR A 78 -0.75 -7.01 -9.75
CA THR A 78 -1.41 -5.69 -9.79
C THR A 78 -0.54 -4.57 -9.23
N GLN A 79 0.45 -4.89 -8.38
CA GLN A 79 1.36 -3.90 -7.80
C GLN A 79 2.66 -3.72 -8.61
N MET A 80 3.05 -4.72 -9.41
CA MET A 80 4.25 -4.67 -10.26
C MET A 80 4.31 -3.44 -11.20
N PRO A 81 3.24 -3.09 -11.95
CA PRO A 81 3.29 -1.95 -12.85
C PRO A 81 3.10 -0.60 -12.14
N ALA A 82 2.72 -0.57 -10.86
CA ALA A 82 2.35 0.68 -10.18
C ALA A 82 3.49 1.71 -10.20
N GLY A 83 4.73 1.27 -9.96
CA GLY A 83 5.91 2.14 -10.03
C GLY A 83 6.15 2.68 -11.45
N ALA A 84 6.06 1.81 -12.46
CA ALA A 84 6.22 2.19 -13.86
C ALA A 84 5.13 3.20 -14.31
N LEU A 85 3.88 2.96 -13.90
CA LEU A 85 2.76 3.86 -14.18
C LEU A 85 2.92 5.22 -13.47
N ALA A 86 3.37 5.23 -12.21
CA ALA A 86 3.66 6.47 -11.50
C ALA A 86 4.79 7.26 -12.18
N LEU A 87 5.85 6.59 -12.61
CA LEU A 87 6.98 7.22 -13.33
C LEU A 87 6.54 7.80 -14.67
N ALA A 88 5.73 7.06 -15.43
CA ALA A 88 5.14 7.54 -16.68
C ALA A 88 4.24 8.76 -16.45
N ALA A 89 3.44 8.77 -15.37
CA ALA A 89 2.59 9.90 -15.01
C ALA A 89 3.38 11.15 -14.57
N LEU A 90 4.59 10.98 -14.02
CA LEU A 90 5.49 12.08 -13.66
C LEU A 90 6.17 12.71 -14.88
N ALA A 91 5.79 12.34 -16.11
CA ALA A 91 6.44 12.74 -17.36
C ALA A 91 7.96 12.52 -17.35
N THR A 92 8.40 11.51 -16.58
CA THR A 92 9.80 11.13 -16.53
C THR A 92 10.05 10.17 -17.70
N GLU A 93 11.16 10.32 -18.41
CA GLU A 93 11.60 9.33 -19.42
C GLU A 93 11.93 7.95 -18.79
N ALA A 94 11.84 7.82 -17.45
CA ALA A 94 12.04 6.56 -16.75
C ALA A 94 10.83 5.64 -16.94
N LEU A 95 11.04 4.44 -17.50
CA LEU A 95 10.03 3.40 -17.47
C LEU A 95 10.04 2.63 -16.15
N SER A 96 11.22 2.39 -15.59
CA SER A 96 11.38 1.59 -14.38
C SER A 96 12.76 1.79 -13.75
N SER A 97 12.90 1.48 -12.47
CA SER A 97 14.18 1.39 -11.78
C SER A 97 14.22 0.15 -10.90
N PHE A 98 15.32 -0.60 -10.94
CA PHE A 98 15.50 -1.78 -10.11
C PHE A 98 16.96 -1.91 -9.67
N LYS A 99 17.19 -2.70 -8.63
CA LYS A 99 18.51 -2.92 -8.06
C LYS A 99 19.07 -4.26 -8.52
N LEU A 100 20.29 -4.27 -9.05
CA LEU A 100 21.04 -5.46 -9.45
C LEU A 100 22.44 -5.37 -8.85
N ASP A 101 22.88 -6.40 -8.11
CA ASP A 101 24.19 -6.46 -7.46
C ASP A 101 24.60 -5.19 -6.69
N GLY A 102 23.65 -4.63 -5.93
CA GLY A 102 23.90 -3.42 -5.15
C GLY A 102 23.71 -2.10 -5.91
N LYS A 103 23.65 -2.13 -7.25
CA LYS A 103 23.58 -0.96 -8.12
C LYS A 103 22.16 -0.69 -8.61
N TRP A 104 21.78 0.58 -8.67
CA TRP A 104 20.51 0.99 -9.26
C TRP A 104 20.65 1.12 -10.78
N LEU A 105 19.80 0.36 -11.47
CA LEU A 105 19.62 0.40 -12.90
C LEU A 105 18.30 1.09 -13.19
N ARG A 106 18.30 2.01 -14.15
CA ARG A 106 17.10 2.68 -14.64
C ARG A 106 16.88 2.30 -16.09
N VAL A 107 15.66 1.87 -16.42
CA VAL A 107 15.18 1.71 -17.79
C VAL A 107 14.62 3.04 -18.24
N VAL A 108 15.12 3.58 -19.34
CA VAL A 108 14.71 4.86 -19.93
C VAL A 108 14.09 4.60 -21.29
N LEU A 109 12.93 5.18 -21.55
CA LEU A 109 12.37 5.33 -22.89
C LEU A 109 12.52 6.78 -23.29
N HIS A 110 13.29 6.99 -24.36
CA HIS A 110 13.63 8.31 -24.85
C HIS A 110 13.23 8.42 -26.32
N GLN A 111 12.40 9.42 -26.63
CA GLN A 111 12.07 9.76 -28.01
C GLN A 111 13.09 10.78 -28.50
N VAL A 112 13.90 10.38 -29.47
CA VAL A 112 15.04 11.15 -29.99
C VAL A 112 14.54 12.48 -30.54
N GLN A 113 15.05 13.56 -29.97
CA GLN A 113 14.82 14.92 -30.40
C GLN A 113 15.93 15.37 -31.36
N ALA A 114 15.62 16.35 -32.21
CA ALA A 114 16.64 16.98 -33.06
C ALA A 114 17.75 17.70 -32.25
N SER A 115 17.46 18.05 -30.99
CA SER A 115 18.42 18.67 -30.06
C SER A 115 19.38 17.67 -29.41
N ASP A 116 19.15 16.36 -29.55
CA ASP A 116 20.00 15.38 -28.91
C ASP A 116 21.38 15.33 -29.55
N ARG A 117 22.42 15.35 -28.73
CA ARG A 117 23.83 15.39 -29.17
C ARG A 117 24.22 14.25 -30.12
N TRP A 118 23.49 13.14 -30.06
CA TRP A 118 23.74 11.91 -30.80
C TRP A 118 22.85 11.77 -32.04
N CYS A 119 21.81 12.60 -32.17
CA CYS A 119 20.90 12.61 -33.30
C CYS A 119 21.66 12.93 -34.60
N ASN A 120 21.47 12.10 -35.63
CA ASN A 120 22.11 12.15 -36.95
C ASN A 120 23.66 12.08 -36.98
N VAL A 121 24.31 11.96 -35.82
CA VAL A 121 25.78 11.95 -35.70
C VAL A 121 26.31 10.55 -35.43
N ARG A 122 25.68 9.82 -34.50
CA ARG A 122 26.20 8.53 -34.01
C ARG A 122 25.41 7.34 -34.54
N LEU A 123 26.12 6.20 -34.64
CA LEU A 123 25.49 4.91 -34.84
C LEU A 123 24.93 4.41 -33.50
N LEU A 124 23.91 3.56 -33.56
CA LEU A 124 23.19 3.10 -32.39
C LEU A 124 24.09 2.32 -31.41
N HIS A 125 25.00 1.50 -31.93
CA HIS A 125 25.97 0.78 -31.08
C HIS A 125 26.96 1.70 -30.33
N GLU A 126 27.24 2.90 -30.86
CA GLU A 126 28.16 3.88 -30.25
C GLU A 126 27.55 4.58 -29.02
N LEU A 127 26.25 4.37 -28.77
CA LEU A 127 25.58 4.83 -27.56
C LEU A 127 25.80 3.89 -26.38
N ASN A 128 26.24 2.66 -26.63
CA ASN A 128 26.61 1.74 -25.57
C ASN A 128 27.89 2.24 -24.90
N THR A 129 27.83 2.38 -23.58
CA THR A 129 28.97 2.78 -22.74
C THR A 129 29.04 1.87 -21.52
N HIS A 130 30.10 2.00 -20.72
CA HIS A 130 30.20 1.29 -19.44
C HIS A 130 29.04 1.60 -18.45
N ARG A 131 28.23 2.63 -18.71
CA ARG A 131 27.06 3.03 -17.90
C ARG A 131 25.73 2.96 -18.64
N ARG A 132 25.72 2.64 -19.94
CA ARG A 132 24.50 2.64 -20.76
C ARG A 132 24.50 1.46 -21.70
N LEU A 133 23.39 0.72 -21.74
CA LEU A 133 23.16 -0.37 -22.67
C LEU A 133 21.82 -0.15 -23.37
N ILE A 134 21.85 -0.02 -24.69
CA ILE A 134 20.65 0.02 -25.53
C ILE A 134 19.99 -1.37 -25.51
N LEU A 135 18.69 -1.38 -25.25
CA LEU A 135 17.87 -2.59 -25.28
C LEU A 135 17.09 -2.69 -26.57
N CYS A 136 16.42 -1.61 -26.98
CA CYS A 136 15.70 -1.60 -28.25
C CYS A 136 15.71 -0.22 -28.91
N HIS A 137 15.53 -0.26 -30.22
CA HIS A 137 15.33 0.89 -31.09
C HIS A 137 14.08 0.64 -31.91
N THR A 138 13.28 1.70 -32.09
CA THR A 138 12.12 1.69 -32.97
C THR A 138 12.19 2.95 -33.81
N ALA A 139 12.34 2.80 -35.12
CA ALA A 139 12.32 3.94 -36.03
C ALA A 139 10.95 4.64 -36.00
N ASN A 140 10.93 5.94 -36.26
CA ASN A 140 9.73 6.82 -36.21
C ASN A 140 8.49 6.27 -36.96
N SER A 141 8.69 5.45 -38.00
CA SER A 141 7.63 4.88 -38.85
C SER A 141 7.50 3.35 -38.76
N ALA A 142 8.32 2.71 -37.93
CA ALA A 142 8.36 1.26 -37.81
C ALA A 142 7.40 0.77 -36.71
N ARG A 143 6.88 -0.44 -36.88
CA ARG A 143 6.23 -1.12 -35.75
C ARG A 143 7.27 -1.36 -34.66
N PRO A 144 6.92 -1.18 -33.37
CA PRO A 144 7.83 -1.56 -32.29
C PRO A 144 8.26 -3.01 -32.47
N ALA A 145 9.58 -3.25 -32.37
CA ALA A 145 10.15 -4.57 -32.54
C ALA A 145 9.48 -5.56 -31.58
N GLN A 146 9.13 -6.77 -32.08
CA GLN A 146 8.46 -7.78 -31.27
C GLN A 146 9.38 -8.40 -30.21
N SER A 147 10.71 -8.30 -30.39
CA SER A 147 11.72 -8.87 -29.52
C SER A 147 12.74 -7.83 -29.05
N PHE A 148 13.14 -7.89 -27.78
CA PHE A 148 14.14 -7.01 -27.15
C PHE A 148 15.59 -7.13 -27.69
N HIS A 149 15.83 -8.00 -28.68
CA HIS A 149 17.18 -8.25 -29.21
C HIS A 149 17.29 -7.97 -30.72
N GLU A 150 16.18 -7.60 -31.36
CA GLU A 150 16.12 -7.31 -32.79
C GLU A 150 16.30 -5.81 -33.02
N TRP A 151 17.48 -5.27 -32.68
CA TRP A 151 17.87 -3.92 -33.09
C TRP A 151 19.12 -3.98 -33.95
N GLU A 152 19.16 -3.16 -34.99
CA GLU A 152 20.26 -3.10 -35.94
C GLU A 152 21.37 -2.16 -35.42
N PRO A 153 22.57 -2.66 -35.10
CA PRO A 153 23.59 -1.86 -34.44
C PRO A 153 24.14 -0.70 -35.27
N ASP A 154 24.15 -0.87 -36.60
CA ASP A 154 24.75 0.05 -37.56
C ASP A 154 23.76 1.13 -38.06
N VAL A 155 22.57 1.22 -37.46
CA VAL A 155 21.60 2.26 -37.80
C VAL A 155 22.03 3.59 -37.18
N ARG A 156 21.98 4.66 -37.99
CA ARG A 156 22.12 6.02 -37.48
C ARG A 156 20.85 6.44 -36.77
N VAL A 157 21.01 7.00 -35.58
CA VAL A 157 19.87 7.50 -34.82
C VAL A 157 19.30 8.75 -35.47
N GLN A 158 17.99 8.75 -35.71
CA GLN A 158 17.27 9.88 -36.31
C GLN A 158 16.28 10.50 -35.34
N ALA A 159 15.92 11.76 -35.59
CA ALA A 159 14.88 12.43 -34.82
C ALA A 159 13.52 11.72 -35.02
N GLY A 160 12.80 11.49 -33.92
CA GLY A 160 11.55 10.75 -33.88
C GLY A 160 11.72 9.25 -33.60
N ASP A 161 12.94 8.72 -33.63
CA ASP A 161 13.20 7.35 -33.18
C ASP A 161 12.90 7.19 -31.68
N THR A 162 12.46 6.02 -31.27
CA THR A 162 12.29 5.67 -29.86
C THR A 162 13.38 4.72 -29.43
N LEU A 163 14.16 5.10 -28.42
CA LEU A 163 15.15 4.24 -27.79
C LEU A 163 14.67 3.79 -26.42
N VAL A 164 14.88 2.51 -26.12
CA VAL A 164 14.85 2.01 -24.75
C VAL A 164 16.25 1.56 -24.36
N TYR A 165 16.76 2.09 -23.26
CA TYR A 165 18.08 1.74 -22.76
C TYR A 165 18.08 1.63 -21.24
N ILE A 166 19.03 0.84 -20.72
CA ILE A 166 19.33 0.78 -19.30
C ILE A 166 20.55 1.64 -19.02
N GLU A 167 20.51 2.45 -17.97
CA GLU A 167 21.68 3.15 -17.47
C GLU A 167 21.91 2.94 -15.96
N THR A 168 23.18 2.95 -15.57
CA THR A 168 23.59 2.99 -14.16
C THR A 168 23.67 4.44 -13.72
N ASN A 169 22.94 4.79 -12.67
CA ASN A 169 23.03 6.14 -12.10
C ASN A 169 23.53 6.05 -10.66
N GLU A 170 24.85 6.24 -10.48
CA GLU A 170 25.46 6.29 -9.15
C GLU A 170 25.14 7.60 -8.43
N SER A 171 25.07 8.73 -9.14
CA SER A 171 24.99 10.06 -8.53
C SER A 171 23.62 10.44 -7.98
N GLN A 172 22.55 9.87 -8.52
CA GLN A 172 21.17 10.24 -8.18
C GLN A 172 20.47 9.15 -7.33
N SER A 173 21.17 8.03 -7.11
CA SER A 173 20.75 6.90 -6.26
C SER A 173 20.50 7.24 -4.79
N GLN A 174 21.06 8.35 -4.28
CA GLN A 174 20.80 8.84 -2.92
C GLN A 174 19.50 9.68 -2.79
N GLU A 175 18.97 10.26 -3.88
CA GLU A 175 17.71 11.01 -3.84
C GLU A 175 16.50 10.07 -3.93
N TRP A 176 16.58 8.98 -4.69
CA TRP A 176 15.44 8.09 -4.92
C TRP A 176 15.25 7.04 -3.83
N ALA A 177 16.32 6.63 -3.14
CA ALA A 177 16.22 5.77 -1.95
C ALA A 177 15.50 6.47 -0.77
N LYS A 178 15.28 7.80 -0.85
CA LYS A 178 14.49 8.58 0.11
C LYS A 178 13.02 8.73 -0.27
N VAL A 179 12.56 8.16 -1.39
CA VAL A 179 11.13 8.13 -1.72
C VAL A 179 10.45 6.95 -1.01
N THR A 180 10.58 6.91 0.31
CA THR A 180 9.61 6.31 1.24
C THR A 180 8.54 7.37 1.54
N PRO A 181 7.30 7.00 1.91
CA PRO A 181 6.22 7.97 2.13
C PRO A 181 6.43 8.69 3.47
N GLN A 182 7.38 9.62 3.50
CA GLN A 182 7.70 10.44 4.67
C GLN A 182 8.16 11.81 4.20
N ASN A 183 7.17 12.65 3.83
CA ASN A 183 7.08 14.06 4.23
C ASN A 183 5.88 14.70 3.53
N TYR A 184 4.75 14.71 4.23
CA TYR A 184 3.53 15.46 3.89
C TYR A 184 3.62 16.95 4.29
N SER A 185 4.80 17.57 4.24
CA SER A 185 5.00 18.94 4.77
C SER A 185 5.24 20.01 3.72
N SER A 186 5.33 19.70 2.43
CA SER A 186 5.35 20.71 1.36
C SER A 186 3.99 20.92 0.66
N LEU A 187 2.95 20.15 1.02
CA LEU A 187 1.55 20.41 0.62
C LEU A 187 0.87 21.48 1.50
N LEU A 188 1.65 22.35 2.15
CA LEU A 188 1.19 23.49 2.96
C LEU A 188 1.40 24.84 2.27
N ALA A 189 1.47 24.88 0.93
CA ALA A 189 1.30 26.12 0.17
C ALA A 189 -0.12 26.30 -0.40
N GLY A 190 -0.99 25.29 -0.26
CA GLY A 190 -2.35 25.28 -0.82
C GLY A 190 -3.49 25.47 0.19
N PHE A 191 -3.21 25.93 1.41
CA PHE A 191 -4.22 26.10 2.48
C PHE A 191 -5.04 27.40 2.35
N LYS A 192 -5.68 27.60 1.19
CA LYS A 192 -6.66 28.68 0.99
C LYS A 192 -7.99 28.26 0.33
N SER A 193 -8.31 26.97 0.33
CA SER A 193 -9.63 26.51 -0.12
C SER A 193 -10.10 25.33 0.73
N LEU A 194 -10.75 25.62 1.86
CA LEU A 194 -11.52 24.64 2.61
C LEU A 194 -12.86 24.44 1.89
N ASN A 195 -12.97 23.34 1.15
CA ASN A 195 -14.16 22.99 0.39
C ASN A 195 -14.84 21.78 1.06
N TRP A 196 -16.06 21.97 1.59
CA TRP A 196 -16.81 21.00 2.41
C TRP A 196 -17.11 19.66 1.71
N ARG A 197 -17.05 19.62 0.37
CA ARG A 197 -17.24 18.39 -0.44
C ARG A 197 -16.07 17.40 -0.36
N ASN A 198 -14.88 17.83 0.05
CA ASN A 198 -13.72 16.94 0.20
C ASN A 198 -13.70 16.20 1.56
N LEU A 199 -14.51 16.64 2.53
CA LEU A 199 -14.63 15.99 3.83
C LEU A 199 -15.40 14.67 3.72
N GLU A 200 -16.48 14.61 2.93
CA GLU A 200 -17.21 13.36 2.68
C GLU A 200 -16.34 12.30 2.00
N GLN A 201 -15.52 12.71 1.02
CA GLN A 201 -14.63 11.78 0.32
C GLN A 201 -13.45 11.32 1.19
N LYS A 202 -12.95 12.17 2.10
CA LYS A 202 -11.93 11.79 3.07
C LYS A 202 -12.50 10.90 4.18
N LEU A 203 -13.74 11.14 4.61
CA LEU A 203 -14.46 10.28 5.54
C LEU A 203 -14.71 8.91 4.90
N ALA A 204 -15.17 8.85 3.65
CA ALA A 204 -15.37 7.59 2.93
C ALA A 204 -14.07 6.79 2.78
N LYS A 205 -12.96 7.45 2.38
CA LYS A 205 -11.64 6.81 2.29
C LYS A 205 -11.06 6.41 3.64
N ALA A 206 -11.34 7.17 4.70
CA ALA A 206 -10.97 6.79 6.06
C ALA A 206 -11.79 5.59 6.54
N TRP A 207 -13.10 5.54 6.25
CA TRP A 207 -13.97 4.39 6.52
C TRP A 207 -13.51 3.12 5.80
N GLU A 208 -13.05 3.24 4.55
CA GLU A 208 -12.51 2.13 3.76
C GLU A 208 -11.13 1.67 4.29
N ALA A 209 -10.27 2.59 4.72
CA ALA A 209 -8.98 2.28 5.35
C ALA A 209 -9.14 1.67 6.76
N ILE A 210 -10.18 2.08 7.50
CA ILE A 210 -10.54 1.52 8.83
C ILE A 210 -11.04 0.08 8.69
N ALA A 211 -11.70 -0.27 7.59
CA ALA A 211 -12.19 -1.62 7.32
C ALA A 211 -11.09 -2.61 6.88
N GLN A 212 -9.93 -2.13 6.43
CA GLN A 212 -8.96 -2.94 5.68
C GLN A 212 -7.63 -3.22 6.43
N GLU A 213 -7.33 -2.55 7.55
CA GLU A 213 -6.10 -2.79 8.31
C GLU A 213 -6.28 -3.66 9.56
N GLN A 214 -5.35 -4.60 9.72
CA GLN A 214 -5.18 -5.49 10.87
C GLN A 214 -5.35 -4.77 12.22
N THR A 215 -6.09 -5.46 13.11
CA THR A 215 -6.55 -5.15 14.48
C THR A 215 -5.61 -4.41 15.44
N ARG A 216 -4.34 -4.16 15.09
CA ARG A 216 -3.39 -3.38 15.89
C ARG A 216 -3.37 -1.89 15.53
N ARG A 217 -3.53 -1.53 14.25
CA ARG A 217 -3.59 -0.11 13.82
C ARG A 217 -4.95 0.53 14.12
N VAL A 218 -6.03 -0.25 13.99
CA VAL A 218 -7.40 0.19 14.29
C VAL A 218 -7.53 0.65 15.75
N THR A 219 -6.98 -0.10 16.71
CA THR A 219 -7.00 0.28 18.13
C THR A 219 -6.23 1.56 18.41
N THR A 220 -5.10 1.78 17.73
CA THR A 220 -4.30 3.00 17.90
C THR A 220 -4.99 4.23 17.30
N ILE A 221 -5.53 4.14 16.08
CA ILE A 221 -6.20 5.27 15.42
C ILE A 221 -7.49 5.63 16.17
N SER A 222 -8.27 4.63 16.56
CA SER A 222 -9.53 4.85 17.25
C SER A 222 -9.32 5.43 18.65
N SER A 223 -8.26 5.01 19.36
CA SER A 223 -7.82 5.64 20.62
C SER A 223 -7.38 7.09 20.43
N ILE A 224 -6.64 7.40 19.36
CA ILE A 224 -6.24 8.77 19.02
C ILE A 224 -7.46 9.65 18.72
N VAL A 225 -8.43 9.14 17.95
CA VAL A 225 -9.67 9.88 17.62
C VAL A 225 -10.49 10.16 18.89
N LEU A 226 -10.61 9.19 19.79
CA LEU A 226 -11.32 9.38 21.06
C LEU A 226 -10.63 10.45 21.94
N LEU A 227 -9.30 10.40 22.02
CA LEU A 227 -8.50 11.42 22.72
C LEU A 227 -8.67 12.81 22.09
N ALA A 228 -8.69 12.90 20.76
CA ALA A 228 -8.90 14.15 20.05
C ALA A 228 -10.30 14.72 20.30
N LEU A 229 -11.34 13.88 20.30
CA LEU A 229 -12.72 14.28 20.63
C LEU A 229 -12.83 14.75 22.09
N LEU A 230 -12.17 14.06 23.03
CA LEU A 230 -12.12 14.44 24.43
C LEU A 230 -11.41 15.79 24.63
N MET A 231 -10.27 15.99 23.98
CA MET A 231 -9.54 17.26 24.04
C MET A 231 -10.34 18.39 23.39
N SER A 232 -10.93 18.14 22.21
CA SER A 232 -11.76 19.12 21.50
C SER A 232 -12.96 19.54 22.34
N GLY A 233 -13.67 18.61 22.97
CA GLY A 233 -14.81 18.90 23.84
C GLY A 233 -14.39 19.72 25.06
N THR A 234 -13.33 19.30 25.75
CA THR A 234 -12.80 19.99 26.94
C THR A 234 -12.39 21.43 26.60
N ILE A 235 -11.72 21.64 25.47
CA ILE A 235 -11.31 22.96 24.98
C ILE A 235 -12.54 23.81 24.62
N LEU A 236 -13.53 23.25 23.90
CA LEU A 236 -14.73 23.98 23.49
C LEU A 236 -15.55 24.46 24.71
N PHE A 237 -15.75 23.60 25.71
CA PHE A 237 -16.48 23.98 26.91
C PHE A 237 -15.72 25.02 27.74
N LYS A 238 -14.40 24.89 27.86
CA LYS A 238 -13.57 25.87 28.58
C LYS A 238 -13.51 27.24 27.89
N LEU A 239 -13.48 27.28 26.56
CA LEU A 239 -13.46 28.53 25.79
C LEU A 239 -14.81 29.27 25.82
N ASN A 240 -15.93 28.54 25.83
CA ASN A 240 -17.26 29.16 25.88
C ASN A 240 -17.71 29.52 27.30
N TYR A 241 -17.17 28.87 28.34
CA TYR A 241 -17.49 29.15 29.74
C TYR A 241 -16.24 29.31 30.64
N PRO A 242 -15.34 30.27 30.33
CA PRO A 242 -14.03 30.38 30.98
C PRO A 242 -14.11 30.70 32.48
N GLU A 243 -15.11 31.47 32.91
CA GLU A 243 -15.26 31.95 34.30
C GLU A 243 -15.99 30.98 35.25
N ARG A 244 -16.62 29.92 34.73
CA ARG A 244 -17.46 29.01 35.54
C ARG A 244 -17.14 27.53 35.43
N THR A 245 -16.33 27.12 34.45
CA THR A 245 -15.89 25.73 34.30
C THR A 245 -14.41 25.63 34.62
N ASN A 246 -14.05 24.85 35.65
CA ASN A 246 -12.65 24.45 35.82
C ASN A 246 -12.26 23.48 34.69
N LEU A 247 -10.97 23.31 34.41
CA LEU A 247 -10.49 22.36 33.40
C LEU A 247 -10.99 20.94 33.70
N GLN A 248 -11.06 20.59 35.00
CA GLN A 248 -11.59 19.31 35.47
C GLN A 248 -13.09 19.16 35.21
N ASP A 249 -13.89 20.22 35.36
CA ASP A 249 -15.34 20.17 35.14
C ASP A 249 -15.66 20.02 33.66
N ALA A 250 -14.94 20.75 32.80
CA ALA A 250 -15.07 20.65 31.35
C ALA A 250 -14.68 19.24 30.84
N LEU A 251 -13.63 18.65 31.43
CA LEU A 251 -13.20 17.29 31.13
C LEU A 251 -14.23 16.25 31.59
N ASN A 252 -14.74 16.37 32.82
CA ASN A 252 -15.78 15.49 33.34
C ASN A 252 -17.06 15.54 32.50
N LEU A 253 -17.50 16.74 32.12
CA LEU A 253 -18.66 16.93 31.26
C LEU A 253 -18.46 16.29 29.88
N THR A 254 -17.26 16.43 29.31
CA THR A 254 -16.90 15.80 28.03
C THR A 254 -16.87 14.27 28.12
N ILE A 255 -16.37 13.72 29.24
CA ILE A 255 -16.37 12.26 29.49
C ILE A 255 -17.79 11.72 29.60
N VAL A 256 -18.66 12.39 30.37
CA VAL A 256 -20.07 11.98 30.52
C VAL A 256 -20.78 12.00 29.17
N LEU A 257 -20.51 13.00 28.33
CA LEU A 257 -21.07 13.06 26.98
C LEU A 257 -20.55 11.93 26.08
N LEU A 258 -19.25 11.63 26.11
CA LEU A 258 -18.66 10.52 25.36
C LEU A 258 -19.17 9.14 25.80
N MET A 259 -19.58 8.98 27.06
CA MET A 259 -20.21 7.75 27.55
C MET A 259 -21.70 7.63 27.21
N GLY A 260 -22.28 8.57 26.46
CA GLY A 260 -23.70 8.55 26.12
C GLY A 260 -24.60 9.33 27.09
N GLY A 261 -24.03 10.02 28.08
CA GLY A 261 -24.76 10.71 29.14
C GLY A 261 -25.31 12.09 28.77
N PHE A 262 -25.81 12.26 27.54
CA PHE A 262 -26.40 13.54 27.10
C PHE A 262 -27.60 13.95 27.97
N ASP A 263 -28.50 13.02 28.24
CA ASP A 263 -29.68 13.25 29.09
C ASP A 263 -29.29 13.60 30.55
N ASN A 264 -28.17 13.06 31.04
CA ASN A 264 -27.69 13.38 32.38
C ASN A 264 -27.19 14.83 32.49
N VAL A 265 -26.60 15.38 31.42
CA VAL A 265 -26.04 16.74 31.40
C VAL A 265 -27.10 17.79 31.05
N PHE A 266 -28.03 17.46 30.14
CA PHE A 266 -28.97 18.43 29.59
C PHE A 266 -30.44 18.16 29.93
N GLY A 267 -30.78 16.98 30.46
CA GLY A 267 -32.16 16.57 30.79
C GLY A 267 -32.48 16.67 32.28
N GLN A 268 -31.62 16.14 33.16
CA GLN A 268 -31.87 16.12 34.62
C GLN A 268 -31.21 17.28 35.39
N LEU A 269 -30.07 17.79 34.90
CA LEU A 269 -29.44 19.00 35.43
C LEU A 269 -30.00 20.20 34.64
N VAL A 270 -30.85 21.01 35.26
CA VAL A 270 -31.20 22.33 34.69
C VAL A 270 -29.92 23.14 34.66
N MET A 271 -29.26 23.20 33.49
CA MET A 271 -28.06 24.00 33.30
C MET A 271 -28.42 25.46 33.62
N PRO A 272 -27.79 26.11 34.63
CA PRO A 272 -28.20 27.41 35.13
C PRO A 272 -27.83 28.58 34.17
N PHE A 273 -27.53 28.28 32.90
CA PHE A 273 -27.06 29.23 31.91
C PHE A 273 -27.52 28.86 30.49
N PRO A 274 -27.73 29.86 29.61
CA PRO A 274 -28.11 29.63 28.22
C PRO A 274 -26.95 28.99 27.45
N ILE A 275 -27.27 27.94 26.69
CA ILE A 275 -26.31 27.19 25.89
C ILE A 275 -26.48 27.57 24.43
N PRO A 276 -25.41 28.00 23.73
CA PRO A 276 -25.47 28.25 22.31
C PRO A 276 -25.96 27.02 21.55
N CYS A 277 -26.89 27.21 20.60
CA CYS A 277 -27.47 26.12 19.82
C CYS A 277 -26.40 25.25 19.13
N TRP A 278 -25.30 25.84 18.67
CA TRP A 278 -24.19 25.12 18.04
C TRP A 278 -23.45 24.19 19.02
N LEU A 279 -23.30 24.60 20.28
CA LEU A 279 -22.63 23.82 21.33
C LEU A 279 -23.51 22.64 21.76
N TYR A 280 -24.83 22.84 21.77
CA TYR A 280 -25.82 21.79 21.99
C TYR A 280 -25.76 20.73 20.88
N LEU A 281 -25.74 21.17 19.61
CA LEU A 281 -25.62 20.28 18.46
C LEU A 281 -24.27 19.53 18.44
N PHE A 282 -23.18 20.20 18.80
CA PHE A 282 -21.88 19.56 19.01
C PHE A 282 -21.94 18.48 20.10
N SER A 283 -22.63 18.75 21.20
CA SER A 283 -22.77 17.80 22.31
C SER A 283 -23.55 16.55 21.90
N ILE A 284 -24.61 16.70 21.08
CA ILE A 284 -25.35 15.56 20.50
C ILE A 284 -24.44 14.71 19.61
N ILE A 285 -23.67 15.35 18.73
CA ILE A 285 -22.74 14.64 17.83
C ILE A 285 -21.67 13.90 18.64
N LEU A 286 -21.10 14.56 19.65
CA LEU A 286 -20.09 13.98 20.53
C LEU A 286 -20.64 12.75 21.27
N THR A 287 -21.86 12.82 21.77
CA THR A 287 -22.54 11.70 22.43
C THR A 287 -22.82 10.56 21.45
N ALA A 288 -23.36 10.84 20.26
CA ALA A 288 -23.61 9.81 19.26
C ALA A 288 -22.32 9.10 18.84
N ALA A 289 -21.23 9.86 18.62
CA ALA A 289 -19.92 9.31 18.28
C ALA A 289 -19.38 8.41 19.41
N GLY A 290 -19.50 8.83 20.66
CA GLY A 290 -19.12 8.06 21.83
C GLY A 290 -19.90 6.75 21.98
N THR A 291 -21.23 6.78 21.82
CA THR A 291 -22.08 5.58 21.89
C THR A 291 -21.76 4.56 20.79
N ILE A 292 -21.56 5.02 19.54
CA ILE A 292 -21.16 4.14 18.43
C ILE A 292 -19.81 3.49 18.74
N PHE A 293 -18.86 4.26 19.27
CA PHE A 293 -17.54 3.77 19.62
C PHE A 293 -17.57 2.70 20.71
N VAL A 294 -18.36 2.90 21.79
CA VAL A 294 -18.53 1.91 22.86
C VAL A 294 -19.15 0.61 22.32
N GLY A 295 -20.17 0.71 21.47
CA GLY A 295 -20.79 -0.46 20.83
C GLY A 295 -19.82 -1.25 19.95
N PHE A 296 -19.02 -0.54 19.15
CA PHE A 296 -17.96 -1.15 18.35
C PHE A 296 -16.88 -1.84 19.21
N PHE A 297 -16.45 -1.19 20.29
CA PHE A 297 -15.47 -1.74 21.22
C PHE A 297 -15.98 -3.01 21.92
N TYR A 298 -17.25 -3.02 22.32
CA TYR A 298 -17.89 -4.21 22.90
C TYR A 298 -17.92 -5.37 21.93
N ALA A 299 -18.32 -5.15 20.66
CA ALA A 299 -18.33 -6.17 19.63
C ALA A 299 -16.94 -6.79 19.40
N LEU A 300 -15.90 -5.96 19.31
CA LEU A 300 -14.51 -6.42 19.16
C LEU A 300 -14.02 -7.21 20.37
N LEU A 301 -14.35 -6.77 21.58
CA LEU A 301 -14.01 -7.52 22.80
C LEU A 301 -14.68 -8.88 22.81
N THR A 302 -15.97 -8.95 22.47
CA THR A 302 -16.70 -10.22 22.39
C THR A 302 -16.09 -11.16 21.36
N GLU A 303 -15.74 -10.65 20.16
CA GLU A 303 -15.10 -11.44 19.10
C GLU A 303 -13.73 -11.99 19.54
N LYS A 304 -12.92 -11.18 20.25
CA LYS A 304 -11.62 -11.63 20.77
C LYS A 304 -11.73 -12.62 21.92
N VAL A 305 -12.67 -12.42 22.84
CA VAL A 305 -12.94 -13.38 23.91
C VAL A 305 -13.40 -14.70 23.32
N LEU A 306 -14.28 -14.65 22.31
CA LEU A 306 -14.76 -15.83 21.61
C LEU A 306 -13.62 -16.57 20.89
N ALA A 307 -12.76 -15.85 20.15
CA ALA A 307 -11.59 -16.40 19.48
C ALA A 307 -10.58 -17.03 20.46
N ALA A 308 -10.28 -16.36 21.58
CA ALA A 308 -9.39 -16.89 22.62
C ALA A 308 -9.97 -18.16 23.28
N ARG A 309 -11.30 -18.25 23.42
CA ARG A 309 -11.97 -19.44 23.95
C ARG A 309 -11.90 -20.64 23.00
N PHE A 310 -11.88 -20.39 21.69
CA PHE A 310 -11.70 -21.44 20.68
C PHE A 310 -10.26 -21.95 20.63
N GLU A 311 -9.24 -21.09 20.76
CA GLU A 311 -7.84 -21.51 20.81
C GLU A 311 -7.53 -22.38 22.05
N LEU A 312 -8.11 -22.06 23.21
CA LEU A 312 -7.91 -22.85 24.43
C LEU A 312 -8.53 -24.25 24.36
N ASN A 313 -9.63 -24.44 23.62
CA ASN A 313 -10.28 -25.74 23.46
C ASN A 313 -9.54 -26.68 22.48
N PHE A 314 -8.69 -26.16 21.59
CA PHE A 314 -7.85 -26.99 20.71
C PHE A 314 -6.57 -27.48 21.37
N ILE A 315 -6.18 -26.91 22.52
CA ILE A 315 -4.96 -27.29 23.26
C ILE A 315 -5.24 -28.43 24.28
N SER A 316 -6.50 -28.81 24.50
CA SER A 316 -6.89 -29.83 25.50
C SER A 316 -7.36 -31.18 24.93
N ILE A 317 -6.97 -31.56 23.71
CA ILE A 317 -7.20 -32.89 23.12
C ILE A 317 -5.85 -33.45 22.68
#